data_AF-A0AAD1IV94-F1
#
_entry.id   AF-A0AAD1IV94-F1
#
_cell.length_a   1.000
_cell.length_b   1.000
_cell.length_c   1.000
_cell.angle_alpha   90.00
_cell.angle_beta   90.00
_cell.angle_gamma   90.00
#
_symmetry.space_group_name_H-M   'P 1'
#
loop_
_entity.id
_entity.type
_entity.pdbx_description
1 polymer ?
#
loop_
_entity_poly.entity_id
_entity_poly.type
_entity_poly.pdbx_seq_one_letter_code
_entity_poly.pdbx_strand_id
1 'polypeptide(L)' 'MDGSDLSPYVPALLDRIAELEPERIILIKADVFRVAYPALAAAGLPVSQVRIPFPSSGRQREFAVAFGRALAGE' A
#
# COMPACT_ATOMS: atom_id res chain seq x y z
N MET A 1 12.85 -4.39 -13.47
CA MET A 1 11.42 -4.31 -13.10
C MET A 1 10.75 -3.52 -14.20
N ASP A 2 9.84 -4.13 -14.94
CA ASP A 2 9.49 -3.70 -16.31
C ASP A 2 8.56 -2.49 -16.40
N GLY A 3 8.46 -1.67 -15.34
CA GLY A 3 7.75 -0.39 -15.39
C GLY A 3 6.27 -0.48 -15.81
N SER A 4 5.68 -1.68 -15.80
CA SER A 4 4.32 -1.93 -16.24
C SER A 4 3.34 -1.08 -15.45
N ASP A 5 2.38 -0.49 -16.17
CA ASP A 5 1.32 0.30 -15.55
C ASP A 5 0.46 -0.61 -14.66
N LEU A 6 0.37 -0.23 -13.38
CA LEU A 6 -0.41 -0.97 -12.38
C LEU A 6 -1.87 -0.51 -12.30
N SER A 7 -2.20 0.62 -12.94
CA SER A 7 -3.54 1.23 -12.88
C SER A 7 -4.68 0.28 -13.28
N PRO A 8 -4.53 -0.60 -14.30
CA PRO A 8 -5.58 -1.54 -14.68
C PRO A 8 -5.99 -2.54 -13.59
N TYR A 9 -5.13 -2.78 -12.59
CA TYR A 9 -5.40 -3.75 -11.52
C TYR A 9 -6.11 -3.15 -10.30
N VAL A 10 -6.25 -1.81 -10.23
CA VAL A 10 -6.85 -1.11 -9.08
C VAL A 10 -8.32 -1.47 -8.88
N PRO A 11 -9.18 -1.53 -9.92
CA PRO A 11 -10.59 -1.88 -9.71
C PRO A 11 -10.77 -3.25 -9.05
N ALA A 12 -10.14 -4.29 -9.60
CA ALA A 12 -10.20 -5.63 -9.03
C ALA A 12 -9.54 -5.72 -7.63
N LEU A 13 -8.61 -4.83 -7.30
CA LEU A 13 -8.07 -4.73 -5.94
C LEU A 13 -9.13 -4.18 -4.96
N LEU A 14 -9.89 -3.17 -5.35
CA LEU A 14 -10.97 -2.60 -4.52
C LEU A 14 -12.04 -3.65 -4.23
N ASP A 15 -12.45 -4.43 -5.23
CA ASP A 15 -13.46 -5.48 -5.07
C ASP A 15 -13.01 -6.51 -4.00
N ARG A 16 -11.76 -6.99 -4.11
CA ARG A 16 -11.19 -7.92 -3.13
C ARG A 16 -11.07 -7.33 -1.73
N ILE A 17 -10.77 -6.04 -1.62
CA ILE A 17 -10.67 -5.36 -0.32
C ILE A 17 -12.05 -5.22 0.32
N ALA A 18 -13.08 -4.91 -0.47
CA ALA A 18 -14.45 -4.84 0.02
C ALA A 18 -14.93 -6.19 0.57
N GLU A 19 -14.56 -7.30 -0.06
CA GLU A 19 -14.86 -8.66 0.44
C GLU A 19 -14.11 -9.03 1.72
N LEU A 20 -12.90 -8.51 1.91
CA LEU A 20 -12.05 -8.84 3.07
C LEU A 20 -12.37 -8.00 4.32
N GLU A 21 -13.01 -6.85 4.16
CA GLU A 21 -13.31 -5.90 5.24
C GLU A 21 -12.12 -5.65 6.19
N PRO A 22 -10.94 -5.24 5.67
CA PRO A 22 -9.74 -5.15 6.49
C PRO A 22 -9.82 -4.00 7.48
N GLU A 23 -9.37 -4.23 8.72
CA GLU A 23 -9.21 -3.17 9.73
C GLU A 23 -8.14 -2.13 9.35
N ARG A 24 -7.18 -2.53 8.51
CA ARG A 24 -6.08 -1.67 8.05
C ARG A 24 -5.49 -2.16 6.73
N ILE A 25 -5.14 -1.22 5.86
CA ILE A 25 -4.48 -1.48 4.58
C ILE A 25 -3.11 -0.78 4.58
N ILE A 26 -2.06 -1.54 4.28
CA ILE A 26 -0.69 -1.04 4.24
C ILE A 26 -0.13 -1.30 2.84
N LEU A 27 0.28 -0.24 2.16
CA LEU A 27 0.85 -0.32 0.80
C LEU A 27 2.37 -0.39 0.87
N ILE A 28 2.93 -1.46 0.31
CA ILE A 28 4.38 -1.67 0.22
C ILE A 28 4.81 -1.31 -1.20
N LYS A 29 5.92 -0.56 -1.31
CA LYS A 29 6.55 -0.06 -2.55
C LYS A 29 5.92 1.23 -3.08
N ALA A 30 6.79 2.09 -3.63
CA ALA A 30 6.43 3.47 -4.00
C ALA A 30 5.45 3.55 -5.19
N ASP A 31 5.57 2.66 -6.17
CA ASP A 31 4.68 2.59 -7.33
C ASP A 31 3.28 2.09 -6.95
N VAL A 32 3.20 1.06 -6.11
CA VAL A 32 1.94 0.57 -5.54
C VAL A 32 1.24 1.69 -4.76
N PHE A 33 1.96 2.40 -3.88
CA PHE A 33 1.39 3.54 -3.18
C PHE A 33 0.87 4.58 -4.16
N ARG A 34 1.69 5.00 -5.14
CA ARG A 34 1.31 6.04 -6.10
C ARG A 34 0.04 5.68 -6.87
N VAL A 35 -0.14 4.42 -7.22
CA VAL A 35 -1.25 3.95 -8.06
C VAL A 35 -2.51 3.63 -7.24
N ALA A 36 -2.37 2.93 -6.11
CA ALA A 36 -3.52 2.43 -5.36
C ALA A 36 -4.02 3.40 -4.28
N TYR A 37 -3.13 4.17 -3.62
CA TYR A 37 -3.51 5.02 -2.49
C TYR A 37 -4.65 6.00 -2.82
N PRO A 38 -4.63 6.74 -3.96
CA PRO A 38 -5.69 7.71 -4.23
C PRO A 38 -7.08 7.07 -4.32
N ALA A 39 -7.18 5.90 -4.95
CA ALA A 39 -8.45 5.18 -5.08
C ALA A 39 -8.93 4.61 -3.74
N LEU A 40 -8.01 4.05 -2.95
CA LEU A 40 -8.32 3.51 -1.62
C LEU A 40 -8.78 4.62 -0.65
N ALA A 41 -8.08 5.75 -0.66
CA ALA A 41 -8.42 6.90 0.17
C ALA A 41 -9.75 7.54 -0.27
N ALA A 42 -9.99 7.67 -1.57
CA ALA A 42 -11.26 8.18 -2.09
C ALA A 42 -12.45 7.28 -1.75
N ALA A 43 -12.22 5.97 -1.64
CA ALA A 43 -13.22 4.99 -1.18
C ALA A 43 -13.42 4.98 0.35
N GLY A 44 -12.69 5.81 1.12
CA GLY A 44 -12.79 5.86 2.58
C GLY A 44 -12.23 4.62 3.29
N LEU A 45 -11.42 3.81 2.60
CA LEU A 45 -10.84 2.60 3.16
C LEU A 45 -9.72 2.93 4.15
N PRO A 46 -9.44 2.05 5.15
CA PRO A 46 -8.48 2.32 6.22
C PRO A 46 -7.02 2.14 5.76
N VAL A 47 -6.61 2.90 4.73
CA VAL A 47 -5.28 2.84 4.14
C VAL A 47 -4.30 3.78 4.85
N SER A 48 -3.14 3.25 5.26
CA SER A 48 -2.07 4.07 5.84
C SER A 48 -1.44 4.96 4.78
N GLN A 49 -1.16 6.21 5.16
CA GLN A 49 -0.46 7.21 4.36
C GLN A 49 1.07 7.06 4.39
N VAL A 50 1.61 6.18 5.23
CA VAL A 50 3.06 5.98 5.39
C VAL A 50 3.64 5.37 4.12
N ARG A 51 4.71 5.98 3.60
CA ARG A 51 5.45 5.48 2.45
C ARG A 51 6.40 4.38 2.89
N ILE A 52 6.13 3.15 2.47
CA ILE A 52 6.93 1.98 2.82
C ILE A 52 7.74 1.51 1.61
N PRO A 53 9.06 1.41 1.70
CA PRO A 53 9.87 0.89 0.61
C PRO A 53 9.70 -0.63 0.45
N PHE A 54 10.05 -1.17 -0.71
CA PHE A 54 10.19 -2.62 -0.82
C PHE A 54 11.40 -3.08 0.01
N PRO A 55 11.32 -4.22 0.74
CA PRO A 55 12.42 -4.74 1.56
C PRO A 55 13.53 -5.38 0.70
N SER A 56 14.13 -4.60 -0.20
CA SER A 56 15.31 -5.01 -0.95
C SER A 56 16.56 -5.08 -0.05
N SER A 57 17.61 -5.71 -0.55
CA SER A 57 18.92 -5.67 0.12
C SER A 57 19.33 -4.23 0.46
N GLY A 58 19.76 -4.00 1.70
CA GLY A 58 20.14 -2.69 2.22
C GLY A 58 18.98 -1.81 2.75
N ARG A 59 17.71 -2.20 2.53
CA ARG A 59 16.53 -1.42 2.94
C ARG A 59 15.65 -2.10 3.99
N GLN A 60 16.05 -3.27 4.50
CA GLN A 60 15.23 -4.03 5.45
C GLN A 60 14.95 -3.25 6.74
N ARG A 61 15.93 -2.51 7.25
CA ARG A 61 15.77 -1.67 8.44
C ARG A 61 14.79 -0.52 8.20
N GLU A 62 14.90 0.14 7.04
CA GLU A 62 13.98 1.22 6.63
C GLU A 62 12.54 0.69 6.50
N PHE A 63 12.39 -0.48 5.85
CA PHE A 63 11.11 -1.18 5.75
C PHE A 63 10.53 -1.47 7.13
N ALA A 64 11.29 -2.09 8.04
CA ALA A 64 10.79 -2.48 9.36
C ALA A 64 10.31 -1.27 10.18
N VAL A 65 11.05 -0.15 10.12
CA VAL A 65 10.64 1.10 10.80
C VAL A 65 9.37 1.67 10.16
N ALA A 66 9.32 1.81 8.84
CA ALA A 66 8.17 2.39 8.15
C ALA A 66 6.91 1.52 8.32
N PHE A 67 7.06 0.20 8.24
CA PHE A 67 5.98 -0.75 8.46
C PHE A 67 5.46 -0.68 9.90
N GLY A 68 6.36 -0.55 10.89
CA GLY A 68 5.98 -0.39 12.29
C GLY A 68 5.10 0.84 12.53
N ARG A 69 5.45 1.99 11.92
CA ARG A 69 4.65 3.22 11.99
C ARG A 69 3.27 3.04 11.36
N ALA A 70 3.22 2.45 10.16
CA ALA A 70 1.97 2.18 9.46
C ALA A 70 1.05 1.23 10.26
N LEU A 71 1.64 0.22 10.91
CA LEU A 71 0.91 -0.72 11.75
C LEU A 71 0.37 -0.06 13.03
N ALA A 72 1.12 0.89 13.60
CA ALA A 72 0.71 1.66 14.78
C ALA A 72 -0.39 2.69 14.49
N GLY A 73 -0.65 3.02 13.21
CA GLY A 73 -1.71 3.94 12.80
C GLY A 73 -1.27 5.39 12.58
N GLU A 74 0.03 5.64 12.41
CA GLU A 74 0.56 6.91 11.88
C GLU A 74 0.20 7.10 10.39
#